data_AF-A0A3N1J2J1-F1
#
_entry.id   AF-A0A3N1J2J1-F1
#
_cell.length_a   1.000
_cell.length_b   1.000
_cell.length_c   1.000
_cell.angle_alpha   90.00
_cell.angle_beta   90.00
_cell.angle_gamma   90.00
#
_symmetry.space_group_name_H-M   'P 1'
#
loop_
_entity.id
_entity.type
_entity.pdbx_description
1 polymer ?
#
loop_
_entity_poly.entity_id
_entity_poly.type
_entity_poly.pdbx_seq_one_letter_code
_entity_poly.pdbx_strand_id
1 'polypeptide(L)'
;MFRDLPEMTGALHLAITIPTGTFDAAAAWVALVATVLVDADGRDEFDGPPNWNSRSVYFEGPDQQLLELIERRDLVASASAVPAPAPAGAVPLVSVSEVGIAVPHVLEAVESLRRAGFEAYANPAEEAFAAVGDVHGLVILVSPERRWFPTGDREPSTAPVVVDVGLGAELELAPGVLLR
;
A
#
# COMPACT_ATOMS: atom_id res chain seq x y z
N MET A 1 16.89 -14.50 14.07
CA MET A 1 15.85 -15.12 14.90
C MET A 1 14.59 -14.30 14.67
N PHE A 2 13.50 -14.92 14.21
CA PHE A 2 12.20 -14.24 14.12
C PHE A 2 11.64 -14.06 15.52
N ARG A 3 11.06 -12.89 15.82
CA ARG A 3 10.41 -12.58 17.09
C ARG A 3 8.90 -12.57 16.84
N ASP A 4 8.19 -13.47 17.51
CA ASP A 4 6.73 -13.45 17.51
C ASP A 4 6.22 -12.25 18.34
N LEU A 5 5.12 -11.65 17.89
CA LEU A 5 4.49 -10.49 18.52
C LEU A 5 2.99 -10.80 18.71
N PRO A 6 2.65 -11.65 19.69
CA PRO A 6 1.31 -12.21 19.86
C PRO A 6 0.24 -11.17 20.22
N GLU A 7 0.65 -9.99 20.69
CA GLU A 7 -0.22 -8.85 20.96
C GLU A 7 -0.63 -8.07 19.70
N MET A 8 0.04 -8.30 18.58
CA MET A 8 -0.26 -7.60 17.33
C MET A 8 -1.45 -8.24 16.62
N THR A 9 -2.33 -7.39 16.11
CA THR A 9 -3.56 -7.78 15.43
C THR A 9 -3.71 -6.99 14.13
N GLY A 10 -4.68 -7.37 13.31
CA GLY A 10 -4.99 -6.68 12.06
C GLY A 10 -4.04 -7.05 10.91
N ALA A 11 -4.30 -6.45 9.76
CA ALA A 11 -3.58 -6.69 8.52
C ALA A 11 -2.75 -5.46 8.14
N LEU A 12 -1.48 -5.69 7.85
CA LEU A 12 -0.62 -4.79 7.11
C LEU A 12 -1.16 -4.67 5.69
N HIS A 13 -1.12 -3.45 5.17
CA HIS A 13 -1.39 -3.17 3.77
C HIS A 13 -0.07 -2.82 3.07
N LEU A 14 0.25 -3.55 2.01
CA LEU A 14 1.42 -3.27 1.17
C LEU A 14 1.00 -3.39 -0.31
N ALA A 15 1.08 -2.27 -1.02
CA ALA A 15 0.91 -2.26 -2.47
C ALA A 15 2.27 -2.24 -3.17
N ILE A 16 2.39 -2.98 -4.26
CA ILE A 16 3.61 -3.08 -5.07
C ILE A 16 3.30 -2.62 -6.48
N THR A 17 4.06 -1.64 -6.95
CA THR A 17 3.94 -1.12 -8.31
C THR A 17 4.32 -2.20 -9.32
N ILE A 18 3.46 -2.42 -10.31
CA ILE A 18 3.75 -3.21 -11.51
C ILE A 18 3.92 -2.27 -12.72
N PRO A 19 4.65 -2.67 -13.78
CA PRO A 19 4.79 -1.84 -14.97
C PRO A 19 3.45 -1.59 -15.68
N THR A 20 3.27 -0.36 -16.16
CA THR A 20 2.10 0.02 -16.96
C THR A 20 1.96 -0.86 -18.20
N GLY A 21 0.75 -1.37 -18.44
CA GLY A 21 0.42 -2.30 -19.52
C GLY A 21 0.62 -3.76 -19.15
N THR A 22 0.89 -4.10 -17.89
CA THR A 22 1.09 -5.49 -17.43
C THR A 22 0.02 -5.97 -16.45
N PHE A 23 -0.99 -5.15 -16.15
CA PHE A 23 -2.05 -5.48 -15.19
C PHE A 23 -2.68 -6.86 -15.40
N ASP A 24 -3.17 -7.16 -16.60
CA ASP A 24 -3.92 -8.41 -16.83
C ASP A 24 -3.03 -9.65 -16.62
N ALA A 25 -1.74 -9.56 -16.97
CA ALA A 25 -0.77 -10.60 -16.68
C ALA A 25 -0.49 -10.73 -15.16
N ALA A 26 -0.49 -9.60 -14.44
CA ALA A 26 -0.28 -9.55 -12.99
C ALA A 26 -1.42 -10.19 -12.22
N ALA A 27 -2.65 -9.82 -12.57
CA ALA A 27 -3.86 -10.40 -12.02
C ALA A 27 -3.94 -11.92 -12.28
N ALA A 28 -3.64 -12.35 -13.52
CA ALA A 28 -3.61 -13.77 -13.85
C ALA A 28 -2.53 -14.54 -13.08
N TRP A 29 -1.33 -13.95 -12.92
CA TRP A 29 -0.25 -14.58 -12.17
C TRP A 29 -0.57 -14.69 -10.68
N VAL A 30 -1.07 -13.62 -10.05
CA VAL A 30 -1.35 -13.65 -8.61
C VAL A 30 -2.45 -14.64 -8.25
N ALA A 31 -3.46 -14.80 -9.13
CA ALA A 31 -4.51 -15.80 -8.97
C ALA A 31 -4.00 -17.26 -9.00
N LEU A 32 -2.80 -17.52 -9.53
CA LEU A 32 -2.18 -18.84 -9.51
C LEU A 32 -1.44 -19.14 -8.21
N VAL A 33 -1.07 -18.12 -7.44
CA VAL A 33 -0.16 -18.26 -6.29
C VAL A 33 -0.75 -17.77 -4.96
N ALA A 34 -1.87 -17.03 -4.99
CA ALA A 34 -2.53 -16.49 -3.81
C ALA A 34 -4.06 -16.39 -4.00
N THR A 35 -4.76 -16.24 -2.88
CA THR A 35 -6.21 -15.98 -2.88
C THR A 35 -6.46 -14.53 -3.28
N VAL A 36 -7.09 -14.31 -4.43
CA VAL A 36 -7.55 -12.97 -4.86
C VAL A 36 -8.70 -12.52 -3.98
N LEU A 37 -8.65 -11.28 -3.51
CA LEU A 37 -9.68 -10.69 -2.68
C LEU A 37 -10.71 -9.98 -3.54
N VAL A 38 -11.98 -10.21 -3.24
CA VAL A 38 -13.12 -9.61 -3.93
C VAL A 38 -13.89 -8.69 -2.99
N ASP A 39 -14.60 -7.71 -3.56
CA ASP A 39 -15.58 -6.92 -2.82
C ASP A 39 -16.92 -7.66 -2.64
N ALA A 40 -17.88 -6.98 -2.03
CA ALA A 40 -19.23 -7.53 -1.79
C ALA A 40 -20.01 -7.87 -3.07
N ASP A 41 -19.65 -7.26 -4.21
CA ASP A 41 -20.27 -7.51 -5.51
C ASP A 41 -19.52 -8.58 -6.32
N GLY A 42 -18.45 -9.15 -5.75
CA GLY A 42 -17.62 -10.18 -6.39
C GLY A 42 -16.62 -9.65 -7.40
N ARG A 43 -16.31 -8.34 -7.38
CA ARG A 43 -15.27 -7.74 -8.23
C ARG A 43 -13.90 -7.97 -7.61
N ASP A 44 -12.92 -8.33 -8.44
CA ASP A 44 -11.51 -8.57 -8.07
C ASP A 44 -10.54 -7.52 -8.63
N GLU A 45 -11.03 -6.67 -9.54
CA GLU A 45 -10.26 -5.61 -10.17
C GLU A 45 -10.86 -4.25 -9.84
N PHE A 46 -10.01 -3.30 -9.47
CA PHE A 46 -10.46 -2.02 -8.93
C PHE A 46 -9.72 -0.87 -9.60
N ASP A 47 -10.46 0.03 -10.22
CA ASP A 47 -9.91 1.32 -10.62
C ASP A 47 -9.81 2.24 -9.39
N GLY A 48 -8.65 2.86 -9.23
CA GLY A 48 -8.43 3.88 -8.21
C GLY A 48 -9.24 5.16 -8.51
N PRO A 49 -9.29 6.10 -7.56
CA PRO A 49 -9.85 7.42 -7.80
C PRO A 49 -9.28 8.07 -9.07
N PRO A 50 -10.04 8.90 -9.82
CA PRO A 50 -9.59 9.44 -11.10
C PRO A 50 -8.23 10.15 -11.07
N ASN A 51 -7.91 10.79 -9.95
CA ASN A 51 -6.67 11.53 -9.70
C ASN A 51 -5.49 10.66 -9.25
N TRP A 52 -5.70 9.36 -9.02
CA TRP A 52 -4.65 8.38 -8.76
C TRP A 52 -4.24 7.65 -10.03
N ASN A 53 -5.12 7.65 -11.04
CA ASN A 53 -4.94 7.03 -12.34
C ASN A 53 -4.34 5.62 -12.25
N SER A 54 -4.89 4.80 -11.35
CA SER A 54 -4.38 3.47 -11.03
C SER A 54 -5.41 2.36 -11.22
N ARG A 55 -4.94 1.12 -11.29
CA ARG A 55 -5.77 -0.09 -11.23
C ARG A 55 -5.08 -1.12 -10.34
N SER A 56 -5.88 -1.83 -9.57
CA SER A 56 -5.41 -2.65 -8.47
C SER A 56 -6.06 -4.03 -8.48
N VAL A 57 -5.27 -5.04 -8.12
CA VAL A 57 -5.74 -6.37 -7.71
C VAL A 57 -5.23 -6.65 -6.31
N TYR A 58 -6.13 -7.03 -5.41
CA TYR A 58 -5.82 -7.31 -4.02
C TYR A 58 -5.79 -8.82 -3.79
N PHE A 59 -4.90 -9.29 -2.92
CA PHE A 59 -4.72 -10.70 -2.64
C PHE A 59 -4.26 -10.92 -1.21
N GLU A 60 -4.54 -12.11 -0.69
CA GLU A 60 -4.19 -12.50 0.66
C GLU A 60 -2.70 -12.89 0.74
N GLY A 61 -1.95 -12.18 1.58
CA GLY A 61 -0.60 -12.55 1.97
C GLY A 61 -0.58 -13.60 3.11
N PRO A 62 0.62 -14.02 3.54
CA PRO A 62 0.76 -14.84 4.76
C PRO A 62 0.00 -14.21 5.94
N ASP A 63 -0.55 -15.02 6.85
CA ASP A 63 -1.30 -14.53 8.02
C ASP A 63 -2.40 -13.52 7.69
N GLN A 64 -3.03 -13.68 6.51
CA GLN A 64 -4.12 -12.86 6.00
C GLN A 64 -3.77 -11.36 5.82
N GLN A 65 -2.49 -11.04 5.65
CA GLN A 65 -2.07 -9.67 5.31
C GLN A 65 -2.74 -9.21 4.00
N LEU A 66 -2.99 -7.91 3.88
CA LEU A 66 -3.58 -7.32 2.68
C LEU A 66 -2.47 -6.89 1.74
N LEU A 67 -2.35 -7.58 0.62
CA LEU A 67 -1.36 -7.25 -0.41
C LEU A 67 -2.06 -6.78 -1.68
N GLU A 68 -1.38 -5.90 -2.42
CA GLU A 68 -1.91 -5.30 -3.63
C GLU A 68 -0.84 -5.25 -4.72
N LEU A 69 -1.22 -5.62 -5.95
CA LEU A 69 -0.48 -5.22 -7.14
C LEU A 69 -1.21 -4.04 -7.76
N ILE A 70 -0.48 -2.94 -7.94
CA ILE A 70 -1.04 -1.67 -8.42
C ILE A 70 -0.30 -1.21 -9.68
N GLU A 71 -1.06 -1.02 -10.75
CA GLU A 71 -0.59 -0.33 -11.94
C GLU A 71 -0.87 1.16 -11.77
N ARG A 72 0.18 2.00 -11.78
CA ARG A 72 0.04 3.47 -11.81
C ARG A 72 0.27 3.97 -13.22
N ARG A 73 -0.80 4.35 -13.93
CA ARG A 73 -0.75 4.65 -15.37
C ARG A 73 0.02 5.93 -15.69
N ASP A 74 0.22 6.79 -14.71
CA ASP A 74 1.08 7.98 -14.83
C ASP A 74 2.58 7.64 -14.81
N LEU A 75 2.96 6.44 -14.35
CA LEU A 75 4.33 5.96 -14.44
C LEU A 75 4.57 5.40 -15.85
N VAL A 76 5.50 6.02 -16.57
CA VAL A 76 5.96 5.53 -17.88
C VAL A 76 6.61 4.16 -17.69
N ALA A 77 6.31 3.21 -18.59
CA ALA A 77 7.07 1.98 -18.70
C ALA A 77 8.55 2.32 -18.99
N SER A 78 9.38 2.37 -17.96
CA SER A 78 10.80 2.66 -18.13
C SER A 78 11.44 1.50 -18.90
N ALA A 79 11.96 1.78 -20.09
CA ALA A 79 12.79 0.84 -20.86
C ALA A 79 14.09 0.45 -20.11
N SER A 80 14.43 1.13 -19.00
CA SER A 80 15.55 0.78 -18.10
C SER A 80 15.12 -0.01 -16.86
N ALA A 81 13.82 -0.12 -16.59
CA ALA A 81 13.26 -1.05 -15.61
C ALA A 81 12.96 -2.39 -16.28
N VAL A 82 13.86 -2.86 -17.17
CA VAL A 82 13.80 -4.26 -17.61
C VAL A 82 14.02 -5.08 -16.34
N PRO A 83 12.99 -5.78 -15.87
CA PRO A 83 13.12 -6.60 -14.68
C PRO A 83 14.21 -7.64 -14.96
N ALA A 84 14.98 -8.02 -13.94
CA ALA A 84 15.79 -9.23 -14.04
C ALA A 84 14.91 -10.37 -14.60
N PRO A 85 15.45 -11.27 -15.45
CA PRO A 85 14.64 -12.30 -16.10
C PRO A 85 13.83 -13.04 -15.04
N ALA A 86 12.53 -12.77 -15.04
CA ALA A 86 11.59 -13.42 -14.16
C ALA A 86 11.42 -14.88 -14.62
N PRO A 87 11.13 -15.83 -13.72
CA PRO A 87 10.65 -17.14 -14.11
C PRO A 87 9.52 -16.99 -15.13
N ALA A 88 9.47 -17.85 -16.14
CA ALA A 88 8.42 -17.79 -17.15
C ALA A 88 7.04 -17.73 -16.46
N GLY A 89 6.33 -16.62 -16.65
CA GLY A 89 5.01 -16.38 -16.06
C GLY A 89 4.96 -15.49 -14.82
N ALA A 90 6.08 -15.07 -14.22
CA ALA A 90 6.05 -14.13 -13.10
C ALA A 90 6.00 -12.68 -13.57
N VAL A 91 5.24 -11.83 -12.87
CA VAL A 91 5.12 -10.42 -13.20
C VAL A 91 6.21 -9.61 -12.52
N PRO A 92 6.86 -8.70 -13.26
CA PRO A 92 7.85 -7.85 -12.65
C PRO A 92 7.27 -6.88 -11.63
N LEU A 93 7.97 -6.78 -10.51
CA LEU A 93 7.67 -5.85 -9.43
C LEU A 93 8.66 -4.68 -9.52
N VAL A 94 8.16 -3.44 -9.38
CA VAL A 94 8.95 -2.22 -9.57
C VAL A 94 9.42 -1.65 -8.23
N SER A 95 8.48 -1.31 -7.36
CA SER A 95 8.74 -0.68 -6.06
C SER A 95 7.60 -0.94 -5.09
N VAL A 96 7.83 -0.72 -3.80
CA VAL A 96 6.73 -0.50 -2.86
C VAL A 96 6.01 0.78 -3.29
N SER A 97 4.71 0.66 -3.51
CA SER A 97 3.83 1.73 -3.95
C SER A 97 3.12 2.37 -2.77
N GLU A 98 2.66 1.55 -1.81
CA GLU A 98 1.88 2.00 -0.67
C GLU A 98 2.23 1.19 0.57
N VAL A 99 2.33 1.87 1.71
CA VAL A 99 2.41 1.23 3.03
C VAL A 99 1.27 1.75 3.89
N GLY A 100 0.38 0.86 4.31
CA GLY A 100 -0.70 1.19 5.25
C GLY A 100 -0.19 1.33 6.67
N ILE A 101 -0.53 2.44 7.31
CA ILE A 101 -0.10 2.77 8.66
C ILE A 101 -1.32 3.21 9.48
N ALA A 102 -1.58 2.48 10.57
CA ALA A 102 -2.57 2.87 11.55
C ALA A 102 -2.04 4.01 12.42
N VAL A 103 -2.78 5.12 12.49
CA VAL A 103 -2.48 6.24 13.39
C VAL A 103 -3.77 6.69 14.09
N PRO A 104 -3.71 7.04 15.39
CA PRO A 104 -4.91 7.43 16.14
C PRO A 104 -5.51 8.76 15.65
N HIS A 105 -4.68 9.65 15.09
CA HIS A 105 -5.09 10.98 14.62
C HIS A 105 -4.51 11.25 13.23
N VAL A 106 -5.24 10.89 12.18
CA VAL A 106 -4.78 10.98 10.79
C VAL A 106 -4.39 12.40 10.40
N LEU A 107 -5.24 13.39 10.73
CA LEU A 107 -4.96 14.79 10.38
C LEU A 107 -3.67 15.32 11.04
N GLU A 108 -3.41 14.95 12.31
CA GLU A 108 -2.18 15.35 13.01
C GLU A 108 -0.93 14.71 12.39
N ALA A 109 -1.04 13.44 11.97
CA ALA A 109 0.03 12.74 11.26
C ALA A 109 0.32 13.38 9.90
N VAL A 110 -0.71 13.77 9.15
CA VAL A 110 -0.57 14.53 7.89
C VAL A 110 0.14 15.86 8.11
N GLU A 111 -0.24 16.63 9.14
CA GLU A 111 0.45 17.90 9.45
C GLU A 111 1.93 17.67 9.82
N SER A 112 2.24 16.58 10.50
CA SER A 112 3.62 16.20 10.85
C SER A 112 4.45 15.87 9.61
N LEU A 113 3.87 15.13 8.67
CA LEU A 113 4.50 14.81 7.39
C LEU A 113 4.65 16.05 6.50
N ARG A 114 3.67 16.96 6.51
CA ARG A 114 3.77 18.24 5.80
C ARG A 114 4.93 19.08 6.28
N ARG A 115 5.12 19.19 7.60
CA ARG A 115 6.29 19.89 8.16
C ARG A 115 7.62 19.24 7.76
N ALA A 116 7.60 17.96 7.42
CA ALA A 116 8.75 17.20 6.95
C ALA A 116 8.91 17.20 5.41
N GLY A 117 8.02 17.89 4.67
CA GLY A 117 8.11 18.08 3.23
C GLY A 117 7.25 17.15 2.38
N PHE A 118 6.37 16.35 2.98
CA PHE A 118 5.43 15.48 2.24
C PHE A 118 4.02 16.03 2.24
N GLU A 119 3.37 16.02 1.09
CA GLU A 119 2.01 16.53 0.94
C GLU A 119 0.97 15.41 0.81
N ALA A 120 -0.28 15.74 1.13
CA ALA A 120 -1.41 14.88 0.84
C ALA A 120 -1.50 14.66 -0.68
N TYR A 121 -1.59 13.39 -1.08
CA TYR A 121 -1.61 12.99 -2.48
C TYR A 121 -3.03 13.00 -3.02
N ALA A 122 -3.23 13.83 -4.04
CA ALA A 122 -4.40 13.89 -4.93
C ALA A 122 -5.74 14.30 -4.28
N ASN A 123 -6.04 13.89 -3.05
CA ASN A 123 -7.26 14.21 -2.30
C ASN A 123 -6.93 14.93 -0.99
N PRO A 124 -7.85 15.76 -0.46
CA PRO A 124 -7.73 16.29 0.90
C PRO A 124 -7.65 15.16 1.93
N ALA A 125 -6.91 15.39 3.01
CA ALA A 125 -6.90 14.48 4.15
C ALA A 125 -8.24 14.52 4.91
N GLU A 126 -8.66 13.35 5.40
CA GLU A 126 -9.87 13.17 6.19
C GLU A 126 -9.53 12.58 7.57
N GLU A 127 -10.49 12.64 8.50
CA GLU A 127 -10.30 12.14 9.88
C GLU A 127 -9.88 10.66 9.95
N ALA A 128 -10.36 9.85 9.01
CA ALA A 128 -10.13 8.40 9.01
C ALA A 128 -9.14 7.92 7.94
N PHE A 129 -8.71 8.79 7.02
CA PHE A 129 -7.90 8.39 5.87
C PHE A 129 -7.13 9.55 5.24
N ALA A 130 -5.86 9.32 4.91
CA ALA A 130 -5.09 10.17 4.02
C ALA A 130 -4.01 9.36 3.28
N ALA A 131 -3.77 9.67 2.02
CA ALA A 131 -2.57 9.25 1.31
C ALA A 131 -1.57 10.40 1.30
N VAL A 132 -0.31 10.14 1.64
CA VAL A 132 0.73 11.17 1.74
C VAL A 132 1.97 10.71 0.98
N GLY A 133 2.54 11.59 0.15
CA GLY A 133 3.67 11.26 -0.72
C GLY A 133 3.39 11.62 -2.18
N ASP A 134 3.87 10.81 -3.10
CA ASP A 134 3.68 11.00 -4.53
C ASP A 134 3.43 9.67 -5.28
N VAL A 135 3.35 9.76 -6.60
CA VAL A 135 3.07 8.61 -7.48
C VAL A 135 4.12 7.49 -7.38
N HIS A 136 5.32 7.75 -6.83
CA HIS A 136 6.35 6.73 -6.66
C HIS A 136 6.24 5.97 -5.33
N GLY A 137 5.56 6.55 -4.34
CA GLY A 137 5.38 5.94 -3.03
C GLY A 137 4.46 6.76 -2.13
N LEU A 138 3.52 6.07 -1.51
CA LEU A 138 2.55 6.65 -0.59
C LEU A 138 2.61 5.99 0.79
N VAL A 139 2.49 6.82 1.82
CA VAL A 139 2.09 6.38 3.14
C VAL A 139 0.57 6.52 3.23
N ILE A 140 -0.12 5.40 3.47
CA ILE A 140 -1.57 5.36 3.58
C ILE A 140 -1.93 5.38 5.07
N LEU A 141 -2.22 6.57 5.57
CA LEU A 141 -2.62 6.81 6.95
C LEU A 141 -4.09 6.45 7.14
N VAL A 142 -4.38 5.60 8.12
CA VAL A 142 -5.75 5.18 8.45
C VAL A 142 -6.01 5.24 9.95
N SER A 143 -7.25 5.57 10.33
CA SER A 143 -7.67 5.39 11.72
C SER A 143 -7.78 3.89 12.05
N PRO A 144 -7.55 3.47 13.31
CA PRO A 144 -7.61 2.06 13.70
C PRO A 144 -8.99 1.40 13.46
N GLU A 145 -10.06 2.19 13.42
CA GLU A 145 -11.43 1.73 13.22
C GLU A 145 -11.80 1.57 11.74
N ARG A 146 -10.97 2.11 10.83
CA ARG A 146 -11.24 2.05 9.40
C ARG A 146 -10.78 0.71 8.84
N ARG A 147 -11.75 -0.14 8.50
CA ARG A 147 -11.47 -1.41 7.84
C ARG A 147 -10.90 -1.23 6.44
N TRP A 148 -10.06 -2.15 6.04
CA TRP A 148 -9.45 -2.13 4.72
C TRP A 148 -10.44 -2.49 3.61
N PHE A 149 -10.30 -1.77 2.51
CA PHE A 149 -10.82 -2.16 1.21
C PHE A 149 -9.98 -3.34 0.63
N PRO A 150 -10.51 -4.23 -0.23
CA PRO A 150 -11.87 -4.28 -0.80
C PRO A 150 -12.90 -5.00 0.06
N THR A 151 -12.46 -5.83 1.01
CA THR A 151 -13.33 -6.79 1.70
C THR A 151 -14.09 -6.19 2.88
N GLY A 152 -13.56 -5.16 3.53
CA GLY A 152 -14.19 -4.54 4.71
C GLY A 152 -14.25 -5.45 5.94
N ASP A 153 -13.42 -6.49 5.99
CA ASP A 153 -13.35 -7.50 7.07
C ASP A 153 -12.03 -7.46 7.85
N ARG A 154 -11.04 -6.71 7.37
CA ARG A 154 -9.70 -6.58 7.97
C ARG A 154 -9.54 -5.22 8.62
N GLU A 155 -9.02 -5.21 9.84
CA GLU A 155 -8.62 -3.99 10.55
C GLU A 155 -7.15 -3.67 10.24
N PRO A 156 -6.71 -2.41 10.33
CA PRO A 156 -5.31 -2.02 10.19
C PRO A 156 -4.41 -2.71 11.22
N SER A 157 -3.20 -3.07 10.81
CA SER A 157 -2.25 -3.70 11.73
C SER A 157 -1.86 -2.78 12.88
N THR A 158 -1.74 -3.35 14.08
CA THR A 158 -1.16 -2.70 15.26
C THR A 158 0.35 -2.95 15.39
N ALA A 159 0.96 -3.54 14.36
CA ALA A 159 2.40 -3.79 14.30
C ALA A 159 3.22 -2.50 14.40
N PRO A 160 4.33 -2.50 15.16
CA PRO A 160 5.35 -1.49 14.96
C PRO A 160 5.87 -1.53 13.52
N VAL A 161 5.95 -0.36 12.88
CA VAL A 161 6.41 -0.21 11.50
C VAL A 161 7.47 0.86 11.43
N VAL A 162 8.54 0.56 10.67
CA VAL A 162 9.55 1.55 10.30
C VAL A 162 9.54 1.66 8.78
N VAL A 163 9.26 2.86 8.28
CA VAL A 163 9.28 3.15 6.84
C VAL A 163 10.42 4.13 6.57
N ASP A 164 11.35 3.73 5.71
CA ASP A 164 12.40 4.62 5.22
C ASP A 164 11.89 5.32 3.97
N VAL A 165 11.67 6.62 4.10
CA VAL A 165 11.19 7.53 3.06
C VAL A 165 12.27 8.56 2.68
N GLY A 166 13.49 8.42 3.20
CA GLY A 166 14.61 9.32 2.91
C GLY A 166 14.48 10.69 3.56
N LEU A 167 13.79 10.78 4.71
CA LEU A 167 13.66 12.03 5.48
C LEU A 167 15.01 12.55 5.98
N GLY A 168 15.95 11.64 6.23
CA GLY A 168 17.25 11.99 6.82
C GLY A 168 17.16 12.33 8.31
N ALA A 169 15.98 12.19 8.92
CA ALA A 169 15.68 12.34 10.33
C ALA A 169 14.49 11.44 10.69
N GLU A 170 14.46 11.00 11.95
CA GLU A 170 13.36 10.19 12.47
C GLU A 170 12.14 11.04 12.82
N LEU A 171 10.98 10.59 12.36
CA LEU A 171 9.66 11.14 12.65
C LEU A 171 8.74 10.04 13.17
N GLU A 172 8.39 10.09 14.45
CA GLU A 172 7.40 9.17 15.03
C GLU A 172 5.99 9.75 14.87
N LEU A 173 5.11 9.05 14.17
CA LEU A 173 3.71 9.48 13.93
C LEU A 173 2.75 8.96 15.01
N ALA A 174 3.09 7.82 15.61
CA ALA A 174 2.37 7.17 16.71
C ALA A 174 3.34 6.20 17.41
N PRO A 175 3.05 5.73 18.63
CA PRO A 175 3.91 4.75 19.31
C PRO A 175 4.24 3.55 18.43
N GLY A 176 5.51 3.38 18.09
CA GLY A 176 5.98 2.27 17.24
C GLY A 176 5.80 2.47 15.72
N VAL A 177 5.32 3.63 15.29
CA VAL A 177 5.20 4.03 13.88
C VAL A 177 6.25 5.10 13.57
N LEU A 178 7.32 4.68 12.90
CA LEU A 178 8.49 5.51 12.62
C LEU A 178 8.70 5.70 11.13
N LEU A 179 8.87 6.95 10.70
CA LEU A 179 9.34 7.30 9.36
C LEU A 179 10.76 7.88 9.46
N ARG A 180 11.65 7.56 8.53
CA ARG A 180 13.04 8.05 8.53
C ARG A 180 13.64 8.26 7.14
#